data_AF-A0A2D9DJH3-F1
#
_entry.id   AF-A0A2D9DJH3-F1
#
_cell.length_a   1.000
_cell.length_b   1.000
_cell.length_c   1.000
_cell.angle_alpha   90.00
_cell.angle_beta   90.00
_cell.angle_gamma   90.00
#
_symmetry.space_group_name_H-M   'P 1'
#
loop_
_entity.id
_entity.type
_entity.pdbx_description
1 polymer ?
#
loop_
_entity_poly.entity_id
_entity_poly.type
_entity_poly.pdbx_seq_one_letter_code
_entity_poly.pdbx_strand_id
1 'polypeptide(L)'
;MKLIYTGAHLKVYNMVSRSNQIINSAHFYEDLKGFLDQHYNENVVAEFLKRLKNSNFEIKVSSHWKPFSKRFIYIDKSGISINSALLHRPSKFYIALFLEKAFLIFDQKYDISNKTLMIKNFEEKEDVLQGIGYLAATVGDR
;
A
#
# COMPACT_ATOMS: atom_id res chain seq x y z
N MET A 1 -3.13 4.23 -9.12
CA MET A 1 -3.61 4.35 -7.73
C MET A 1 -3.09 5.65 -7.11
N LYS A 2 -3.84 6.29 -6.22
CA LYS A 2 -3.44 7.51 -5.50
C LYS A 2 -4.00 7.54 -4.10
N LEU A 3 -3.21 7.96 -3.12
CA LEU A 3 -3.65 8.21 -1.75
C LEU A 3 -4.04 9.68 -1.58
N ILE A 4 -5.22 9.96 -1.04
CA ILE A 4 -5.71 11.33 -0.82
C ILE A 4 -5.83 11.59 0.66
N TYR A 5 -4.96 12.46 1.19
CA TYR A 5 -5.01 12.84 2.59
C TYR A 5 -6.15 13.84 2.87
N THR A 6 -6.95 13.55 3.88
CA THR A 6 -8.14 14.36 4.28
C THR A 6 -8.12 14.75 5.76
N GLY A 7 -7.03 14.47 6.49
CA GLY A 7 -6.87 14.85 7.89
C GLY A 7 -6.10 16.15 8.09
N ALA A 8 -5.76 16.46 9.35
CA ALA A 8 -5.06 17.70 9.75
C ALA A 8 -3.64 17.49 10.33
N HIS A 9 -3.15 16.25 10.42
CA HIS A 9 -1.87 15.90 11.03
C HIS A 9 -0.71 15.91 10.02
N LEU A 10 0.19 16.90 10.14
CA LEU A 10 1.31 17.13 9.22
C LEU A 10 2.21 15.91 8.97
N LYS A 11 2.56 15.16 10.03
CA LYS A 11 3.38 13.93 9.86
C LYS A 11 2.68 12.91 8.96
N VAL A 12 1.36 12.77 9.08
CA VAL A 12 0.59 11.82 8.26
C VAL A 12 0.51 12.31 6.83
N TYR A 13 0.26 13.60 6.62
CA TYR A 13 0.32 14.22 5.31
C TYR A 13 1.65 13.94 4.59
N ASN A 14 2.78 14.17 5.27
CA ASN A 14 4.10 13.94 4.69
C ASN A 14 4.33 12.47 4.31
N MET A 15 3.88 11.54 5.16
CA MET A 15 3.96 10.10 4.87
C MET A 15 3.09 9.70 3.68
N VAL A 16 1.86 10.22 3.58
CA VAL A 16 0.97 9.99 2.44
C VAL A 16 1.54 10.57 1.14
N SER A 17 2.11 11.79 1.21
CA SER A 17 2.82 12.41 0.08
C SER A 17 3.98 11.53 -0.39
N ARG A 18 4.81 11.05 0.54
CA ARG A 18 5.94 10.16 0.21
C ARG A 18 5.46 8.82 -0.38
N SER A 19 4.40 8.23 0.16
CA SER A 19 3.77 7.03 -0.43
C SER A 19 3.31 7.27 -1.86
N ASN A 20 2.71 8.43 -2.16
CA ASN A 20 2.35 8.79 -3.55
C ASN A 20 3.57 8.96 -4.45
N GLN A 21 4.67 9.52 -3.96
CA GLN A 21 5.92 9.59 -4.74
C GLN A 21 6.42 8.19 -5.09
N ILE A 22 6.38 7.25 -4.14
CA ILE A 22 6.76 5.85 -4.37
C ILE A 22 5.84 5.17 -5.38
N ILE A 23 4.50 5.31 -5.25
CA ILE A 23 3.52 4.75 -6.19
C ILE A 23 3.74 5.28 -7.62
N ASN A 24 4.26 6.49 -7.78
CA ASN A 24 4.52 7.11 -9.07
C ASN A 24 5.96 6.90 -9.58
N SER A 25 6.84 6.27 -8.78
CA SER A 25 8.24 6.05 -9.13
C SER A 25 8.37 4.87 -10.09
N ALA A 26 9.14 5.03 -11.18
CA ALA A 26 9.43 3.94 -12.11
C ALA A 26 10.19 2.79 -11.42
N HIS A 27 11.18 3.12 -10.58
CA HIS A 27 12.00 2.14 -9.85
C HIS A 27 11.17 1.24 -8.94
N PHE A 28 10.11 1.78 -8.33
CA PHE A 28 9.22 0.95 -7.51
C PHE A 28 8.54 -0.15 -8.34
N TYR A 29 8.13 0.13 -9.59
CA TYR A 29 7.56 -0.90 -10.46
C TYR A 29 8.60 -1.87 -10.99
N GLU A 30 9.84 -1.45 -11.17
CA GLU A 30 10.96 -2.35 -11.53
C GLU A 30 11.24 -3.34 -10.39
N ASP A 31 11.38 -2.84 -9.16
CA ASP A 31 11.59 -3.68 -7.97
C ASP A 31 10.38 -4.60 -7.73
N LEU A 32 9.15 -4.07 -7.89
CA LEU A 32 7.92 -4.85 -7.76
C LEU A 32 7.80 -5.94 -8.83
N LYS A 33 8.19 -5.65 -10.08
CA LYS A 33 8.25 -6.65 -11.14
C LYS A 33 9.24 -7.75 -10.76
N GLY A 34 10.45 -7.38 -10.36
CA GLY A 34 11.48 -8.34 -9.96
C GLY A 34 11.07 -9.24 -8.79
N PHE A 35 10.33 -8.69 -7.82
CA PHE A 35 9.74 -9.47 -6.72
C PHE A 35 8.67 -10.43 -7.22
N LEU A 36 7.72 -9.98 -8.02
CA LEU A 36 6.61 -10.82 -8.47
C LEU A 36 7.05 -11.90 -9.47
N ASP A 37 8.04 -11.63 -10.32
CA ASP A 37 8.59 -12.59 -11.28
C ASP A 37 9.25 -13.80 -10.58
N GLN A 38 9.60 -13.70 -9.29
CA GLN A 38 10.12 -14.84 -8.51
C GLN A 38 9.03 -15.86 -8.15
N HIS A 39 7.77 -15.44 -8.17
CA HIS A 39 6.64 -16.21 -7.66
C HIS A 39 5.57 -16.47 -8.73
N TYR A 40 5.49 -15.66 -9.78
CA TYR A 40 4.41 -15.67 -10.76
C TYR A 40 4.90 -15.63 -12.20
N ASN A 41 4.05 -16.04 -13.14
CA ASN A 41 4.34 -16.01 -14.57
C ASN A 41 4.45 -14.57 -15.10
N GLU A 42 5.40 -14.31 -16.01
CA GLU A 42 5.64 -12.99 -16.60
C GLU A 42 4.38 -12.32 -17.18
N ASN A 43 3.50 -13.07 -17.85
CA ASN A 43 2.27 -12.52 -18.42
C ASN A 43 1.30 -12.02 -17.33
N VAL A 44 1.22 -12.78 -16.23
CA VAL A 44 0.41 -12.44 -15.06
C VAL A 44 0.95 -11.19 -14.37
N VAL A 45 2.27 -11.11 -14.19
CA VAL A 45 2.94 -9.95 -13.59
C VAL A 45 2.76 -8.71 -14.48
N ALA A 46 2.91 -8.83 -15.79
CA ALA A 46 2.71 -7.73 -16.73
C ALA A 46 1.27 -7.19 -16.69
N GLU A 47 0.27 -8.06 -16.64
CA GLU A 47 -1.12 -7.64 -16.51
C GLU A 47 -1.38 -6.94 -15.17
N PHE A 48 -0.82 -7.48 -14.08
CA PHE A 48 -0.92 -6.90 -12.74
C PHE A 48 -0.38 -5.47 -12.72
N LEU A 49 0.87 -5.27 -13.17
CA LEU A 49 1.52 -3.96 -13.15
C LEU A 49 0.78 -2.96 -14.05
N LYS A 50 0.26 -3.41 -15.20
CA LYS A 50 -0.56 -2.59 -16.09
C LYS A 50 -1.84 -2.11 -15.40
N ARG A 51 -2.57 -3.01 -14.72
CA ARG A 51 -3.80 -2.65 -13.98
C ARG A 51 -3.51 -1.68 -12.84
N LEU A 52 -2.45 -1.94 -12.09
CA LEU A 52 -2.02 -1.08 -10.99
C LEU A 52 -1.69 0.34 -11.46
N LYS A 53 -0.88 0.46 -12.53
CA LYS A 53 -0.45 1.74 -13.10
C LYS A 53 -1.59 2.53 -13.73
N ASN A 54 -2.48 1.87 -14.46
CA ASN A 54 -3.61 2.51 -15.16
C ASN A 54 -4.84 2.75 -14.27
N SER A 55 -4.78 2.38 -12.99
CA SER A 55 -5.90 2.60 -12.07
C SER A 55 -6.01 4.08 -11.66
N ASN A 56 -7.12 4.73 -12.01
CA ASN A 56 -7.55 5.98 -11.37
C ASN A 56 -8.15 5.71 -9.97
N PHE A 57 -7.60 4.72 -9.26
CA PHE A 57 -8.13 4.28 -7.99
C PHE A 57 -7.63 5.18 -6.86
N GLU A 58 -8.55 5.89 -6.23
CA GLU A 58 -8.26 6.80 -5.12
C GLU A 58 -8.60 6.15 -3.78
N ILE A 59 -7.69 6.26 -2.83
CA ILE A 59 -7.87 5.75 -1.47
C ILE A 59 -7.73 6.94 -0.52
N LYS A 60 -8.80 7.25 0.22
CA LYS A 60 -8.73 8.34 1.20
C LYS A 60 -7.91 7.88 2.40
N VAL A 61 -7.04 8.75 2.86
CA VAL A 61 -6.29 8.59 4.10
C VAL A 61 -6.71 9.69 5.04
N SER A 62 -7.23 9.35 6.21
CA SER A 62 -7.57 10.32 7.25
C SER A 62 -6.77 10.04 8.52
N SER A 63 -6.68 11.03 9.39
CA SER A 63 -6.07 10.85 10.70
C SER A 63 -6.92 11.45 11.79
N HIS A 64 -6.98 10.78 12.93
CA HIS A 64 -7.66 11.29 14.11
C HIS A 64 -6.78 11.15 15.35
N TRP A 65 -6.99 12.00 16.34
CA TRP A 65 -6.30 11.89 17.62
C TRP A 65 -7.21 11.20 18.65
N LYS A 66 -6.92 9.94 18.98
CA LYS A 66 -7.67 9.16 19.99
C LYS A 66 -6.70 8.43 20.92
N PRO A 67 -6.16 9.09 21.96
CA PRO A 67 -5.06 8.57 22.78
C PRO A 67 -5.42 7.29 23.55
N PHE A 68 -6.69 7.11 23.92
CA PHE A 68 -7.15 5.93 24.66
C PHE A 68 -7.53 4.76 23.76
N SER A 69 -7.56 4.95 22.43
CA SER A 69 -7.89 3.86 21.52
C SER A 69 -6.66 2.99 21.28
N LYS A 70 -6.82 1.67 21.46
CA LYS A 70 -5.79 0.68 21.11
C LYS A 70 -5.63 0.48 19.60
N ARG A 71 -6.60 0.94 18.79
CA ARG A 71 -6.56 0.77 17.33
C ARG A 71 -5.68 1.83 16.70
N PHE A 72 -4.64 1.37 16.01
CA PHE A 72 -3.73 2.25 15.29
C PHE A 72 -4.22 2.59 13.89
N ILE A 73 -4.50 1.56 13.08
CA ILE A 73 -4.99 1.69 11.71
C ILE A 73 -6.33 0.99 11.57
N TYR A 74 -7.21 1.57 10.78
CA TYR A 74 -8.51 0.98 10.47
C TYR A 74 -8.74 1.17 8.97
N ILE A 75 -9.14 0.08 8.33
CA ILE A 75 -9.52 0.05 6.93
C ILE A 75 -11.04 -0.02 6.93
N ASP A 76 -11.68 0.92 6.25
CA ASP A 76 -13.11 0.91 6.02
C ASP A 76 -13.41 1.11 4.54
N LYS A 77 -14.69 1.14 4.18
CA LYS A 77 -15.14 1.34 2.79
C LYS A 77 -14.68 2.67 2.20
N SER A 78 -14.35 3.66 3.03
CA SER A 78 -13.92 5.00 2.63
C SER A 78 -12.40 5.13 2.48
N GLY A 79 -11.61 4.19 3.03
CA GLY A 79 -10.17 4.10 2.83
C GLY A 79 -9.41 3.67 4.08
N ILE A 80 -8.32 4.37 4.36
CA ILE A 80 -7.42 4.14 5.49
C ILE A 80 -7.61 5.26 6.50
N SER A 81 -7.73 4.92 7.77
CA SER A 81 -7.72 5.93 8.82
C SER A 81 -6.79 5.57 9.97
N ILE A 82 -6.10 6.59 10.49
CA ILE A 82 -4.89 6.45 11.31
C ILE A 82 -5.03 7.21 12.61
N ASN A 83 -4.77 6.53 13.72
CA ASN A 83 -4.71 7.17 15.03
C ASN A 83 -3.36 7.86 15.20
N SER A 84 -3.35 9.18 15.04
CA SER A 84 -2.12 9.97 15.12
C SER A 84 -1.48 9.96 16.50
N ALA A 85 -2.26 9.69 17.56
CA ALA A 85 -1.76 9.56 18.92
C ALA A 85 -0.76 8.38 19.09
N LEU A 86 -0.74 7.44 18.15
CA LEU A 86 0.09 6.23 18.21
C LEU A 86 1.26 6.26 17.20
N LEU A 87 1.64 7.43 16.67
CA LEU A 87 2.72 7.58 15.68
C LEU A 87 4.14 7.58 16.28
N HIS A 88 4.49 6.51 16.98
CA HIS A 88 5.77 6.31 17.69
C HIS A 88 6.89 5.66 16.87
N ARG A 89 6.59 5.05 15.72
CA ARG A 89 7.56 4.39 14.84
C ARG A 89 8.17 5.38 13.82
N PRO A 90 9.28 5.01 13.16
CA PRO A 90 9.83 5.78 12.05
C PRO A 90 8.84 5.90 10.88
N SER A 91 8.90 7.01 10.12
CA SER A 91 8.00 7.25 8.98
C SER A 91 8.02 6.14 7.94
N LYS A 92 9.18 5.50 7.72
CA LYS A 92 9.35 4.38 6.79
C LYS A 92 8.43 3.19 7.10
N PHE A 93 8.24 2.88 8.39
CA PHE A 93 7.31 1.83 8.81
C PHE A 93 5.86 2.16 8.40
N TYR A 94 5.44 3.41 8.57
CA TYR A 94 4.08 3.83 8.23
C TYR A 94 3.86 3.94 6.72
N ILE A 95 4.88 4.35 5.96
CA ILE A 95 4.84 4.37 4.50
C ILE A 95 4.63 2.94 3.96
N ALA A 96 5.39 1.98 4.47
CA ALA A 96 5.24 0.56 4.14
C ALA A 96 3.81 0.08 4.43
N LEU A 97 3.31 0.37 5.64
CA LEU A 97 1.97 -0.01 6.06
C LEU A 97 0.88 0.65 5.21
N PHE A 98 1.01 1.93 4.84
CA PHE A 98 0.03 2.58 3.96
C PHE A 98 -0.05 1.92 2.60
N LEU A 99 1.09 1.52 2.05
CA LEU A 99 1.14 0.89 0.76
C LEU A 99 0.60 -0.54 0.86
N GLU A 100 1.03 -1.33 1.81
CA GLU A 100 0.44 -2.65 2.11
C GLU A 100 -1.10 -2.57 2.20
N LYS A 101 -1.63 -1.63 3.00
CA LYS A 101 -3.09 -1.48 3.15
C LYS A 101 -3.77 -0.91 1.90
N ALA A 102 -3.10 -0.06 1.14
CA ALA A 102 -3.62 0.46 -0.12
C ALA A 102 -3.75 -0.65 -1.17
N PHE A 103 -2.74 -1.52 -1.27
CA PHE A 103 -2.75 -2.69 -2.13
C PHE A 103 -3.82 -3.69 -1.69
N LEU A 104 -4.03 -3.90 -0.38
CA LEU A 104 -5.13 -4.73 0.12
C LEU A 104 -6.50 -4.18 -0.31
N ILE A 105 -6.73 -2.87 -0.18
CA ILE A 105 -8.00 -2.24 -0.61
C ILE A 105 -8.18 -2.34 -2.13
N PHE A 106 -7.11 -2.12 -2.88
CA PHE A 106 -7.10 -2.24 -4.34
C PHE A 106 -7.42 -3.68 -4.78
N ASP A 107 -6.79 -4.66 -4.11
CA ASP A 107 -7.04 -6.07 -4.32
C ASP A 107 -8.49 -6.46 -3.99
N GLN A 108 -9.04 -6.03 -2.86
CA GLN A 108 -10.44 -6.30 -2.51
C GLN A 108 -11.44 -5.78 -3.56
N LYS A 109 -11.11 -4.67 -4.25
CA LYS A 109 -11.98 -4.09 -5.27
C LYS A 109 -11.89 -4.82 -6.61
N TYR A 110 -10.69 -5.21 -7.02
CA TYR A 110 -10.46 -5.76 -8.36
C TYR A 110 -10.16 -7.26 -8.38
N ASP A 111 -10.11 -7.88 -7.20
CA ASP A 111 -9.83 -9.30 -6.96
C ASP A 111 -8.55 -9.75 -7.65
N ILE A 112 -7.47 -9.00 -7.43
CA ILE A 112 -6.25 -9.03 -8.24
C ILE A 112 -5.40 -10.25 -7.89
N SER A 113 -5.21 -10.49 -6.60
CA SER A 113 -4.51 -11.65 -6.07
C SER A 113 -5.12 -12.93 -6.63
N ASN A 114 -6.44 -13.05 -6.67
CA ASN A 114 -7.10 -14.29 -7.12
C ASN A 114 -7.24 -14.37 -8.65
N LYS A 115 -7.64 -13.29 -9.33
CA LYS A 115 -7.89 -13.32 -10.79
C LYS A 115 -6.66 -13.12 -11.64
N THR A 116 -5.75 -12.24 -11.21
CA THR A 116 -4.56 -11.90 -11.97
C THR A 116 -3.38 -12.73 -11.46
N LEU A 117 -3.03 -12.63 -10.18
CA LEU A 117 -1.89 -13.35 -9.60
C LEU A 117 -2.17 -14.84 -9.33
N MET A 118 -3.43 -15.29 -9.46
CA MET A 118 -3.87 -16.68 -9.25
C MET A 118 -3.55 -17.26 -7.86
N ILE A 119 -3.41 -16.39 -6.85
CA ILE A 119 -3.18 -16.75 -5.45
C ILE A 119 -4.45 -17.39 -4.90
N LYS A 120 -4.33 -18.60 -4.33
CA LYS A 120 -5.49 -19.36 -3.80
C LYS A 120 -5.50 -19.52 -2.28
N ASN A 121 -4.36 -19.33 -1.63
CA ASN A 121 -4.24 -19.45 -0.18
C ASN A 121 -4.07 -18.04 0.45
N PHE A 122 -4.45 -17.92 1.72
CA PHE A 122 -4.44 -16.64 2.43
C PHE A 122 -3.03 -16.21 2.86
N GLU A 123 -2.17 -17.16 3.23
CA GLU A 123 -0.81 -16.90 3.72
C GLU A 123 0.06 -16.26 2.62
N GLU A 124 0.07 -16.84 1.42
CA GLU A 124 0.77 -16.31 0.24
C GLU A 124 0.27 -14.91 -0.13
N LYS A 125 -1.04 -14.66 0.02
CA LYS A 125 -1.60 -13.34 -0.20
C LYS A 125 -1.08 -12.32 0.81
N GLU A 126 -1.01 -12.69 2.08
CA GLU A 126 -0.40 -11.84 3.11
C GLU A 126 1.08 -11.60 2.84
N ASP A 127 1.83 -12.64 2.46
CA ASP A 127 3.27 -12.53 2.14
C ASP A 127 3.53 -11.59 0.97
N VAL A 128 2.73 -11.68 -0.10
CA VAL A 128 2.82 -10.75 -1.24
C VAL A 128 2.53 -9.32 -0.80
N LEU A 129 1.46 -9.09 -0.03
CA LEU A 129 1.11 -7.76 0.45
C LEU A 129 2.19 -7.18 1.37
N GLN A 130 2.74 -7.98 2.28
CA GLN A 130 3.84 -7.59 3.15
C GLN A 130 5.12 -7.30 2.35
N GLY A 131 5.44 -8.13 1.35
CA GLY A 131 6.57 -7.94 0.44
C GLY A 131 6.48 -6.61 -0.31
N ILE A 132 5.29 -6.27 -0.83
CA ILE A 132 5.03 -4.97 -1.46
C ILE A 132 5.24 -3.82 -0.48
N GLY A 133 4.74 -3.95 0.75
CA GLY A 133 4.97 -2.97 1.82
C GLY A 133 6.45 -2.79 2.13
N TYR A 134 7.21 -3.88 2.20
CA TYR A 134 8.65 -3.88 2.45
C TYR A 134 9.43 -3.17 1.33
N LEU A 135 9.16 -3.51 0.06
CA LEU A 135 9.77 -2.86 -1.11
C LEU A 135 9.53 -1.34 -1.07
N ALA A 136 8.30 -0.93 -0.77
CA ALA A 136 8.00 0.48 -0.65
C ALA A 136 8.79 1.18 0.47
N ALA A 137 9.07 0.49 1.56
CA ALA A 137 9.87 1.02 2.65
C ALA A 137 11.32 1.25 2.19
N THR A 138 11.89 0.35 1.39
CA THR A 138 13.31 0.34 1.01
C THR A 138 13.62 1.22 -0.21
N VAL A 139 12.64 1.45 -1.10
CA VAL A 139 12.78 2.41 -2.21
C VAL A 139 13.08 3.83 -1.73
N GLY A 140 12.72 4.17 -0.48
CA GLY A 140 13.02 5.47 0.11
C GLY A 140 14.49 5.76 0.39
N ASP A 141 15.37 4.75 0.35
CA ASP A 141 16.79 4.85 0.70
C ASP A 141 17.73 4.92 -0.53
N ARG A 142 17.18 4.88 -1.75
CA ARG A 142 17.91 4.99 -3.02
C ARG A 142 17.89 6.41 -3.58
#